data_AF-A0A3B0WXW1-F1
#
_entry.id   AF-A0A3B0WXW1-F1
#
_cell.length_a   1.000
_cell.length_b   1.000
_cell.length_c   1.000
_cell.angle_alpha   90.00
_cell.angle_beta   90.00
_cell.angle_gamma   90.00
#
_symmetry.space_group_name_H-M   'P 1'
#
loop_
_entity.id
_entity.type
_entity.pdbx_description
1 polymer ?
#
loop_
_entity_poly.entity_id
_entity_poly.type
_entity_poly.pdbx_seq_one_letter_code
_entity_poly.pdbx_strand_id
1 'polypeptide(L)'
;MNIFILNTGRCGSTTFIKACQHITNYTSTHESLSTCTGKLRLSYPINHIEADNRLSWFLGRLDEKYPGAFYVHLTRNPRDTIKSFSKRENFGIIKAYKEGILLGGEDNQSSHDIAADYIHTVESNINYFLKDKTDKMYFKLETAVDDFKVFWKTISAEGNLNAALAEWSINYNKSTNKIEK
;
A
#
# COMPACT_ATOMS: atom_id res chain seq x y z
N MET A 1 -18.48 1.21 5.70
CA MET A 1 -17.78 1.08 4.41
C MET A 1 -16.37 0.55 4.66
N ASN A 2 -15.86 -0.39 3.87
CA ASN A 2 -14.46 -0.82 3.95
C ASN A 2 -13.60 0.06 3.04
N ILE A 3 -12.36 0.29 3.46
CA ILE A 3 -11.40 1.14 2.74
C ILE A 3 -10.12 0.36 2.50
N PHE A 4 -9.63 0.38 1.26
CA PHE A 4 -8.40 -0.34 0.89
C PHE A 4 -7.37 0.61 0.30
N ILE A 5 -6.18 0.62 0.90
CA ILE A 5 -5.05 1.43 0.45
C ILE A 5 -4.19 0.59 -0.50
N LEU A 6 -4.48 0.67 -1.79
CA LEU A 6 -3.77 -0.04 -2.85
C LEU A 6 -2.47 0.69 -3.17
N ASN A 7 -1.36 -0.05 -3.19
CA ASN A 7 -0.03 0.55 -3.34
C ASN A 7 1.05 -0.46 -3.75
N THR A 8 2.16 0.03 -4.26
CA THR A 8 3.36 -0.79 -4.62
C THR A 8 4.18 -1.24 -3.42
N GLY A 9 3.99 -0.61 -2.26
CA GLY A 9 4.93 -0.59 -1.14
C GLY A 9 5.95 0.53 -1.29
N ARG A 10 6.60 0.89 -0.17
CA ARG A 10 7.63 1.97 -0.08
C ARG A 10 7.14 3.37 -0.47
N CYS A 11 5.83 3.59 -0.48
CA CYS A 11 5.15 4.86 -0.75
C CYS A 11 4.41 5.42 0.48
N GLY A 12 4.76 4.98 1.69
CA GLY A 12 4.23 5.57 2.94
C GLY A 12 3.01 4.88 3.55
N SER A 13 2.64 3.67 3.11
CA SER A 13 1.49 2.92 3.64
C SER A 13 1.51 2.71 5.15
N THR A 14 2.69 2.49 5.75
CA THR A 14 2.84 2.38 7.21
C THR A 14 2.44 3.68 7.91
N THR A 15 2.93 4.83 7.43
CA THR A 15 2.59 6.14 7.98
C THR A 15 1.11 6.46 7.78
N PHE A 16 0.55 6.09 6.62
CA PHE A 16 -0.88 6.22 6.34
C PHE A 16 -1.72 5.50 7.41
N ILE A 17 -1.39 4.23 7.71
CA ILE A 17 -2.11 3.47 8.74
C ILE A 17 -1.88 4.06 10.13
N LYS A 18 -0.68 4.53 10.45
CA LYS A 18 -0.42 5.24 11.72
C LYS A 18 -1.29 6.49 11.87
N ALA A 19 -1.45 7.29 10.82
CA ALA A 19 -2.39 8.41 10.81
C ALA A 19 -3.84 7.94 11.02
N CYS A 20 -4.24 6.83 10.38
CA CYS A 20 -5.58 6.25 10.55
C CYS A 20 -5.84 5.66 11.94
N GLN A 21 -4.82 5.40 12.78
CA GLN A 21 -5.01 4.92 14.15
C GLN A 21 -5.61 5.99 15.07
N HIS A 22 -5.60 7.26 14.66
CA HIS A 22 -6.26 8.36 15.35
C HIS A 22 -7.75 8.53 14.96
N ILE A 23 -8.26 7.69 14.06
CA ILE A 23 -9.67 7.64 13.65
C ILE A 23 -10.41 6.69 14.60
N THR A 24 -11.57 7.11 15.13
CA THR A 24 -12.32 6.36 16.15
C THR A 24 -13.47 5.54 15.60
N ASN A 25 -14.01 5.90 14.42
CA ASN A 25 -15.14 5.21 13.78
C ASN A 25 -14.71 4.17 12.72
N TYR A 26 -13.40 3.98 12.52
CA TYR A 26 -12.83 2.93 11.69
C TYR A 26 -11.70 2.21 12.44
N THR A 27 -11.58 0.90 12.23
CA THR A 27 -10.36 0.17 12.59
C THR A 27 -9.33 0.31 11.47
N SER A 28 -8.02 0.27 11.79
CA SER A 28 -6.98 0.39 10.76
C SER A 28 -5.77 -0.51 11.05
N THR A 29 -5.33 -1.26 10.03
CA THR A 29 -4.15 -2.14 10.12
C THR A 29 -3.32 -2.18 8.84
N HIS A 30 -2.06 -2.61 9.00
CA HIS A 30 -1.11 -2.78 7.91
C HIS A 30 -0.79 -4.27 7.78
N GLU A 31 -1.16 -4.87 6.65
CA GLU A 31 -0.87 -6.27 6.27
C GLU A 31 -1.45 -7.33 7.23
N SER A 32 -2.63 -7.07 7.82
CA SER A 32 -3.20 -7.85 8.94
C SER A 32 -3.54 -9.30 8.61
N LEU A 33 -3.98 -9.55 7.37
CA LEU A 33 -4.39 -10.88 6.88
C LEU A 33 -3.46 -11.42 5.78
N SER A 34 -2.25 -10.86 5.67
CA SER A 34 -1.31 -11.12 4.57
C SER A 34 -0.88 -12.59 4.45
N THR A 35 -0.84 -13.32 5.56
CA THR A 35 -0.48 -14.75 5.62
C THR A 35 -1.68 -15.69 5.56
N CYS A 36 -2.91 -15.17 5.64
CA CYS A 36 -4.12 -15.98 5.59
C CYS A 36 -4.44 -16.43 4.15
N THR A 37 -5.13 -17.56 3.99
CA THR A 37 -5.54 -18.11 2.69
C THR A 37 -7.06 -18.32 2.62
N GLY A 38 -7.57 -18.69 1.44
CA GLY A 38 -9.01 -18.91 1.24
C GLY A 38 -9.85 -17.69 1.62
N LYS A 39 -11.03 -17.92 2.21
CA LYS A 39 -11.95 -16.84 2.63
C LYS A 39 -11.36 -15.90 3.70
N LEU A 40 -10.41 -16.39 4.49
CA LEU A 40 -9.75 -15.63 5.56
C LEU A 40 -8.79 -14.57 5.02
N ARG A 41 -8.20 -14.76 3.82
CA ARG A 41 -7.27 -13.79 3.21
C ARG A 41 -7.82 -12.37 3.13
N LEU A 42 -9.14 -12.25 2.98
CA LEU A 42 -9.86 -11.01 2.80
C LEU A 42 -10.97 -10.84 3.85
N SER A 43 -10.91 -11.49 5.02
CA SER A 43 -11.96 -11.39 6.06
C SER A 43 -11.77 -10.18 6.97
N TYR A 44 -11.77 -8.98 6.37
CA TYR A 44 -11.66 -7.73 7.11
C TYR A 44 -12.98 -7.37 7.83
N PRO A 45 -12.92 -6.81 9.05
CA PRO A 45 -14.10 -6.30 9.76
C PRO A 45 -14.84 -5.22 8.98
N ILE A 46 -16.10 -4.96 9.35
CA ILE A 46 -16.84 -3.80 8.84
C ILE A 46 -16.17 -2.52 9.35
N ASN A 47 -16.18 -1.46 8.52
CA ASN A 47 -15.54 -0.16 8.84
C ASN A 47 -14.05 -0.31 9.16
N HIS A 48 -13.34 -0.95 8.23
CA HIS A 48 -11.92 -1.23 8.35
C HIS A 48 -11.14 -0.59 7.21
N ILE A 49 -10.00 0.01 7.56
CA ILE A 49 -8.99 0.56 6.65
C ILE A 49 -7.79 -0.40 6.64
N GLU A 50 -7.56 -1.07 5.52
CA GLU A 50 -6.41 -1.94 5.35
C GLU A 50 -5.43 -1.37 4.33
N ALA A 51 -4.15 -1.32 4.69
CA ALA A 51 -3.08 -1.14 3.73
C ALA A 51 -2.26 -2.43 3.63
N ASP A 52 -2.16 -2.98 2.41
CA ASP A 52 -1.34 -4.15 2.11
C ASP A 52 -0.98 -4.11 0.63
N ASN A 53 0.32 -3.99 0.32
CA ASN A 53 0.78 -3.89 -1.06
C ASN A 53 0.48 -5.15 -1.88
N ARG A 54 0.25 -6.30 -1.23
CA ARG A 54 -0.07 -7.57 -1.89
C ARG A 54 -1.51 -7.64 -2.37
N LEU A 55 -2.41 -6.76 -1.93
CA LEU A 55 -3.79 -6.72 -2.43
C LEU A 55 -3.86 -6.47 -3.94
N SER A 56 -2.82 -5.88 -4.53
CA SER A 56 -2.66 -5.75 -5.99
C SER A 56 -2.71 -7.09 -6.75
N TRP A 57 -2.42 -8.22 -6.08
CA TRP A 57 -2.53 -9.57 -6.63
C TRP A 57 -3.90 -10.23 -6.39
N PHE A 58 -4.77 -9.60 -5.58
CA PHE A 58 -6.08 -10.14 -5.18
C PHE A 58 -7.26 -9.29 -5.65
N LEU A 59 -7.05 -8.36 -6.59
CA LEU A 59 -8.03 -7.33 -6.96
C LEU A 59 -9.39 -7.92 -7.37
N GLY A 60 -9.43 -9.01 -8.14
CA GLY A 60 -10.69 -9.66 -8.52
C GLY A 60 -11.48 -10.22 -7.32
N ARG A 61 -10.79 -10.91 -6.40
CA ARG A 61 -11.40 -11.46 -5.18
C ARG A 61 -11.77 -10.36 -4.18
N LEU A 62 -11.02 -9.26 -4.18
CA LEU A 62 -11.28 -8.08 -3.37
C LEU A 62 -12.58 -7.41 -3.83
N ASP A 63 -12.76 -7.27 -5.15
CA ASP A 63 -13.95 -6.68 -5.76
C ASP A 63 -15.22 -7.50 -5.52
N GLU A 64 -15.12 -8.82 -5.74
CA GLU A 64 -16.22 -9.75 -5.48
C GLU A 64 -16.72 -9.65 -4.03
N LYS A 65 -15.79 -9.52 -3.08
CA LYS A 65 -16.12 -9.48 -1.66
C LYS A 65 -16.57 -8.11 -1.17
N TYR A 66 -16.03 -7.04 -1.75
CA TYR A 66 -16.25 -5.66 -1.29
C TYR A 66 -16.63 -4.72 -2.44
N PRO A 67 -17.77 -4.95 -3.13
CA PRO A 67 -18.15 -4.18 -4.32
C PRO A 67 -18.44 -2.70 -4.04
N GLY A 68 -18.72 -2.33 -2.78
CA GLY A 68 -18.94 -0.95 -2.33
C GLY A 68 -17.84 -0.41 -1.42
N ALA A 69 -16.60 -0.91 -1.55
CA ALA A 69 -15.46 -0.35 -0.84
C ALA A 69 -14.98 0.96 -1.46
N PHE A 70 -14.36 1.79 -0.64
CA PHE A 70 -13.66 2.98 -1.08
C PHE A 70 -12.18 2.66 -1.26
N TYR A 71 -11.62 2.95 -2.43
CA TYR A 71 -10.24 2.61 -2.76
C TYR A 71 -9.34 3.84 -2.75
N VAL A 72 -8.21 3.76 -2.06
CA VAL A 72 -7.16 4.78 -2.13
C VAL A 72 -5.99 4.20 -2.90
N HIS A 73 -5.60 4.83 -4.00
CA HIS A 73 -4.34 4.53 -4.66
C HIS A 73 -3.24 5.40 -4.08
N LEU A 74 -2.44 4.83 -3.17
CA LEU A 74 -1.33 5.51 -2.53
C LEU A 74 -0.06 5.37 -3.37
N THR A 75 0.36 6.49 -3.92
CA THR A 75 1.50 6.61 -4.82
C THR A 75 2.63 7.44 -4.21
N ARG A 76 3.81 7.26 -4.76
CA ARG A 76 5.01 8.08 -4.52
C ARG A 76 5.71 8.25 -5.86
N ASN A 77 6.55 9.27 -5.99
CA ASN A 77 7.46 9.45 -7.12
C ASN A 77 8.08 8.09 -7.55
N PRO A 78 7.87 7.67 -8.82
CA PRO A 78 8.31 6.35 -9.27
C PRO A 78 9.81 6.13 -9.14
N ARG A 79 10.63 7.15 -9.46
CA ARG A 79 12.11 7.04 -9.41
C ARG A 79 12.58 6.80 -7.98
N ASP A 80 12.00 7.49 -7.03
CA ASP A 80 12.28 7.31 -5.61
C ASP A 80 11.87 5.92 -5.10
N THR A 81 10.72 5.44 -5.55
CA THR A 81 10.19 4.12 -5.17
C THR A 81 11.06 3.01 -5.74
N ILE A 82 11.44 3.10 -7.02
CA ILE A 82 12.39 2.18 -7.69
C ILE A 82 13.70 2.18 -6.92
N LYS A 83 14.32 3.34 -6.71
CA LYS A 83 15.59 3.48 -5.96
C LYS A 83 15.51 2.88 -4.56
N SER A 84 14.35 2.96 -3.90
CA SER A 84 14.16 2.30 -2.61
C SER A 84 14.17 0.79 -2.78
N PHE A 85 13.40 0.24 -3.72
CA PHE A 85 13.28 -1.20 -3.92
C PHE A 85 14.53 -1.86 -4.49
N SER A 86 15.32 -1.18 -5.32
CA SER A 86 16.57 -1.73 -5.86
C SER A 86 17.57 -2.15 -4.77
N LYS A 87 17.47 -1.59 -3.56
CA LYS A 87 18.28 -1.97 -2.40
C LYS A 87 17.84 -3.28 -1.72
N ARG A 88 16.80 -3.95 -2.24
CA ARG A 88 16.09 -5.06 -1.57
C ARG A 88 15.85 -6.25 -2.49
N GLU A 89 16.67 -6.41 -3.53
CA GLU A 89 16.52 -7.51 -4.49
C GLU A 89 16.42 -8.89 -3.82
N ASN A 90 17.24 -9.11 -2.79
CA ASN A 90 17.34 -10.40 -2.12
C ASN A 90 16.39 -10.54 -0.90
N PHE A 91 15.38 -9.67 -0.76
CA PHE A 91 14.44 -9.74 0.36
C PHE A 91 13.00 -9.34 0.00
N GLY A 92 12.04 -9.91 0.73
CA GLY A 92 10.64 -9.48 0.70
C GLY A 92 9.99 -9.62 -0.68
N ILE A 93 9.15 -8.65 -1.02
CA ILE A 93 8.31 -8.73 -2.23
C ILE A 93 9.12 -8.69 -3.54
N ILE A 94 10.27 -8.01 -3.57
CA ILE A 94 11.10 -7.97 -4.78
C ILE A 94 11.74 -9.33 -5.05
N LYS A 95 12.26 -10.00 -4.01
CA LYS A 95 12.74 -11.37 -4.14
C LYS A 95 11.64 -12.31 -4.64
N ALA A 96 10.47 -12.24 -4.01
CA ALA A 96 9.33 -13.07 -4.41
C ALA A 96 8.88 -12.79 -5.85
N TYR A 97 8.93 -11.54 -6.30
CA TYR A 97 8.65 -11.17 -7.68
C TYR A 97 9.69 -11.73 -8.65
N LYS A 98 10.99 -11.52 -8.37
CA LYS A 98 12.09 -12.04 -9.18
C LYS A 98 12.03 -13.57 -9.31
N GLU A 99 12.00 -14.27 -8.18
CA GLU A 99 12.09 -15.73 -8.17
C GLU A 99 10.78 -16.41 -8.55
N GLY A 100 9.65 -15.86 -8.13
CA GLY A 100 8.34 -16.50 -8.29
C GLY A 100 7.58 -16.07 -9.54
N ILE A 101 7.59 -14.77 -9.87
CA ILE A 101 6.84 -14.23 -11.01
C ILE A 101 7.71 -14.20 -12.27
N LEU A 102 8.96 -13.74 -12.15
CA LEU A 102 9.91 -13.69 -13.27
C LEU A 102 10.77 -14.96 -13.39
N LEU A 103 10.45 -16.02 -12.63
CA LEU A 103 11.12 -17.33 -12.70
C LEU A 103 12.65 -17.27 -12.54
N GLY A 104 13.14 -16.36 -11.72
CA GLY A 104 14.56 -16.14 -11.46
C GLY A 104 15.14 -14.91 -12.18
N GLY A 105 14.46 -14.39 -13.19
CA GLY A 105 14.99 -13.34 -14.06
C GLY A 105 16.14 -13.81 -14.94
N GLU A 106 16.70 -12.88 -15.71
CA GLU A 106 17.88 -13.10 -16.56
C GLU A 106 19.13 -12.51 -15.90
N ASP A 107 20.31 -13.09 -16.14
CA ASP A 107 21.57 -12.68 -15.51
C ASP A 107 21.97 -11.22 -15.80
N ASN A 108 21.47 -10.64 -16.89
CA ASN A 108 21.75 -9.27 -17.29
C ASN A 108 20.80 -8.22 -16.67
N GLN A 109 19.77 -8.64 -15.94
CA GLN A 109 18.81 -7.74 -15.33
C GLN A 109 19.36 -7.18 -14.01
N SER A 110 19.41 -5.85 -13.89
CA SER A 110 19.83 -5.22 -12.65
C SER A 110 18.69 -5.21 -11.61
N SER A 111 19.04 -5.03 -10.34
CA SER A 111 18.04 -4.79 -9.26
C SER A 111 17.14 -3.59 -9.55
N HIS A 112 17.61 -2.63 -10.35
CA HIS A 112 16.81 -1.50 -10.81
C HIS A 112 15.75 -1.93 -11.82
N ASP A 113 16.11 -2.76 -12.79
CA ASP A 113 15.19 -3.24 -13.83
C ASP A 113 14.07 -4.08 -13.22
N ILE A 114 14.43 -5.02 -12.33
CA ILE A 114 13.46 -5.85 -11.59
C ILE A 114 12.51 -4.97 -10.75
N ALA A 115 13.04 -3.95 -10.06
CA ALA A 115 12.21 -3.06 -9.25
C ALA A 115 11.29 -2.19 -10.11
N ALA A 116 11.79 -1.67 -11.23
CA ALA A 116 11.01 -0.88 -12.18
C ALA A 116 9.87 -1.70 -12.79
N ASP A 117 10.15 -2.93 -13.19
CA ASP A 117 9.17 -3.87 -13.73
C ASP A 117 8.09 -4.21 -12.69
N TYR A 118 8.48 -4.57 -11.45
CA TYR A 118 7.54 -4.81 -10.35
C TYR A 118 6.61 -3.60 -10.10
N ILE A 119 7.17 -2.40 -10.02
CA ILE A 119 6.40 -1.17 -9.78
C ILE A 119 5.45 -0.93 -10.94
N HIS A 120 5.92 -1.06 -12.18
CA HIS A 120 5.10 -0.88 -13.36
C HIS A 120 3.92 -1.87 -13.40
N THR A 121 4.19 -3.15 -13.10
CA THR A 121 3.17 -4.20 -13.05
C THR A 121 2.11 -3.91 -11.99
N VAL A 122 2.52 -3.59 -10.76
CA VAL A 122 1.57 -3.31 -9.66
C VAL A 122 0.76 -2.04 -9.93
N GLU A 123 1.40 -0.95 -10.37
CA GLU A 123 0.71 0.29 -10.74
C GLU A 123 -0.29 0.06 -11.88
N SER A 124 0.09 -0.71 -12.90
CA SER A 124 -0.79 -1.01 -14.03
C SER A 124 -2.02 -1.82 -13.59
N ASN A 125 -1.83 -2.82 -12.72
CA ASN A 125 -2.93 -3.62 -12.18
C ASN A 125 -3.90 -2.76 -11.36
N ILE A 126 -3.38 -1.90 -10.48
CA ILE A 126 -4.20 -1.00 -9.66
C ILE A 126 -4.95 0.00 -10.54
N ASN A 127 -4.26 0.66 -11.48
CA ASN A 127 -4.89 1.61 -12.39
C ASN A 127 -5.98 0.97 -13.24
N TYR A 128 -5.73 -0.22 -13.78
CA TYR A 128 -6.73 -0.95 -14.56
C TYR A 128 -7.94 -1.34 -13.72
N PHE A 129 -7.72 -1.83 -12.50
CA PHE A 129 -8.81 -2.19 -11.58
C PHE A 129 -9.66 -0.98 -11.18
N LEU A 130 -9.01 0.15 -10.91
CA LEU A 130 -9.69 1.36 -10.45
C LEU A 130 -10.38 2.14 -11.57
N LYS A 131 -10.07 1.90 -12.85
CA LYS A 131 -10.53 2.74 -13.97
C LYS A 131 -12.04 3.03 -13.96
N ASP A 132 -12.86 2.02 -13.65
CA ASP A 132 -14.33 2.10 -13.66
C ASP A 132 -14.95 2.23 -12.25
N LYS A 133 -14.15 2.32 -11.19
CA LYS A 133 -14.66 2.50 -9.82
C LYS A 133 -15.12 3.94 -9.59
N THR A 134 -16.29 4.10 -8.97
CA THR A 134 -16.85 5.39 -8.54
C THR A 134 -16.17 5.91 -7.28
N ASP A 135 -16.03 5.02 -6.30
CA ASP A 135 -15.55 5.34 -4.95
C ASP A 135 -14.04 5.12 -4.85
N LYS A 136 -13.28 6.08 -5.40
CA LYS A 136 -11.83 6.05 -5.39
C LYS A 136 -11.18 7.40 -5.13
N MET A 137 -9.96 7.37 -4.62
CA MET A 137 -9.12 8.55 -4.44
C MET A 137 -7.67 8.24 -4.84
N TYR A 138 -7.05 9.19 -5.52
CA TYR A 138 -5.59 9.21 -5.70
C TYR A 138 -4.95 9.94 -4.53
N PHE A 139 -3.92 9.35 -3.96
CA PHE A 139 -3.17 9.92 -2.85
C PHE A 139 -1.68 9.90 -3.20
N LYS A 140 -1.00 11.03 -3.05
CA LYS A 140 0.43 11.14 -3.31
C LYS A 140 1.17 11.39 -2.01
N LEU A 141 2.24 10.64 -1.78
CA LEU A 141 3.08 10.81 -0.59
C LEU A 141 3.65 12.23 -0.50
N GLU A 142 3.97 12.84 -1.64
CA GLU A 142 4.53 14.19 -1.72
C GLU A 142 3.57 15.29 -1.22
N THR A 143 2.27 15.04 -1.29
CA THR A 143 1.19 15.94 -0.84
C THR A 143 0.39 15.33 0.31
N ALA A 144 0.98 14.38 1.04
CA ALA A 144 0.25 13.52 1.97
C ALA A 144 -0.56 14.26 3.03
N VAL A 145 -0.06 15.38 3.56
CA VAL A 145 -0.77 16.16 4.58
C VAL A 145 -2.09 16.70 4.04
N ASP A 146 -2.11 17.20 2.80
CA ASP A 146 -3.31 17.78 2.21
C ASP A 146 -4.23 16.70 1.67
N ASP A 147 -3.68 15.67 1.02
CA ASP A 147 -4.46 14.51 0.56
C ASP A 147 -5.10 13.78 1.76
N PHE A 148 -4.43 13.71 2.92
CA PHE A 148 -5.00 13.07 4.11
C PHE A 148 -6.16 13.86 4.71
N LYS A 149 -6.15 15.20 4.64
CA LYS A 149 -7.32 16.01 5.04
C LYS A 149 -8.52 15.73 4.13
N VAL A 150 -8.28 15.61 2.82
CA VAL A 150 -9.33 15.25 1.85
C VAL A 150 -9.86 13.86 2.16
N PHE A 151 -8.98 12.87 2.33
CA PHE A 151 -9.34 11.50 2.73
C PHE A 151 -10.20 11.49 4.00
N TRP A 152 -9.74 12.16 5.06
CA TRP A 152 -10.44 12.25 6.34
C TRP A 152 -11.88 12.75 6.18
N LYS A 153 -12.06 13.81 5.40
CA LYS A 153 -13.38 14.38 5.10
C LYS A 153 -14.23 13.42 4.27
N THR A 154 -13.66 12.82 3.23
CA THR A 154 -14.37 11.93 2.30
C THR A 154 -14.97 10.71 2.99
N ILE A 155 -14.25 10.13 3.96
CA ILE A 155 -14.73 8.94 4.67
C ILE A 155 -15.56 9.28 5.92
N SER A 156 -15.81 10.57 6.17
CA SER A 156 -16.42 11.08 7.39
C SER A 156 -15.72 10.55 8.65
N ALA A 157 -14.39 10.64 8.67
CA ALA A 157 -13.61 10.17 9.81
C ALA A 157 -13.87 11.03 11.06
N GLU A 158 -14.01 10.34 12.18
CA GLU A 158 -14.11 10.95 13.51
C GLU A 158 -12.81 10.67 14.28
N GLY A 159 -12.42 11.58 15.17
CA GLY A 159 -11.21 11.43 15.99
C GLY A 159 -10.32 12.67 15.96
N ASN A 160 -9.01 12.47 16.18
CA ASN A 160 -8.06 13.57 16.30
C ASN A 160 -7.28 13.80 15.00
N LEU A 161 -7.82 14.65 14.12
CA LEU A 161 -7.17 14.98 12.84
C LEU A 161 -5.77 15.59 13.05
N ASN A 162 -5.57 16.45 14.05
CA ASN A 162 -4.27 17.09 14.27
C ASN A 162 -3.19 16.05 14.64
N ALA A 163 -3.51 15.09 15.50
CA ALA A 163 -2.61 13.99 15.84
C ALA A 163 -2.33 13.10 14.61
N ALA A 164 -3.37 12.82 13.81
CA ALA A 164 -3.21 12.07 12.56
C ALA A 164 -2.29 12.77 11.56
N LEU A 165 -2.40 14.10 11.42
CA LEU A 165 -1.53 14.88 10.53
C LEU A 165 -0.08 14.92 11.02
N ALA A 166 0.15 14.88 12.34
CA ALA A 166 1.50 14.84 12.91
C ALA A 166 2.28 13.57 12.54
N GLU A 167 1.60 12.45 12.30
CA GLU A 167 2.21 11.18 11.89
C GLU A 167 3.04 11.31 10.60
N TRP A 168 2.62 12.19 9.68
CA TRP A 168 3.31 12.43 8.42
C TRP A 168 4.67 13.12 8.57
N SER A 169 4.94 13.71 9.74
CA SER A 169 6.25 14.27 10.09
C SER A 169 7.21 13.23 10.71
N ILE A 170 6.73 12.03 11.01
CA ILE A 170 7.50 10.99 11.69
C ILE A 170 8.12 10.03 10.66
N ASN A 171 9.43 9.85 10.74
CA ASN A 171 10.17 8.92 9.89
C ASN A 171 10.14 7.48 10.44
N TYR A 172 9.04 6.75 10.18
CA TYR A 172 8.87 5.35 10.60
C TYR A 172 9.79 4.35 9.89
N ASN A 173 10.32 4.70 8.71
CA ASN A 173 11.04 3.79 7.82
C ASN A 173 12.57 4.00 7.82
N LYS A 174 13.16 4.51 8.91
CA LYS A 174 14.63 4.51 9.06
C LYS A 174 15.12 3.06 9.06
N SER A 175 15.83 2.66 8.00
CA SER A 175 16.64 1.45 8.03
C SER A 175 17.65 1.61 9.16
N THR A 176 17.41 0.92 10.28
CA THR A 176 18.45 0.69 11.28
C THR A 176 19.53 -0.14 10.59
N ASN A 177 20.74 0.41 10.48
CA ASN A 177 21.92 -0.38 10.20
C ASN A 177 22.06 -1.39 11.33
N LYS A 178 21.44 -2.57 11.20
CA LYS A 178 21.85 -3.73 11.99
C LYS A 178 23.23 -4.08 11.46
N ILE A 179 24.24 -3.71 12.25
CA ILE A 179 25.58 -4.28 12.15
C ILE A 179 25.38 -5.79 12.38
N GLU A 180 25.49 -6.57 11.32
CA GLU A 180 25.61 -8.02 11.42
C GLU A 180 26.91 -8.32 12.21
N LYS A 181 26.76 -9.07 13.30
CA LYS A 181 27.85 -9.73 14.00
C LYS A 181 27.87 -11.18 13.56
#